data_AF-A0A847CWZ4-F1
#
_entry.id   AF-A0A847CWZ4-F1
#
_cell.length_a   1.000
_cell.length_b   1.000
_cell.length_c   1.000
_cell.angle_alpha   90.00
_cell.angle_beta   90.00
_cell.angle_gamma   90.00
#
_symmetry.space_group_name_H-M   'P 1'
#
loop_
_entity.id
_entity.type
_entity.pdbx_description
1 polymer ?
#
loop_
_entity_poly.entity_id
_entity_poly.type
_entity_poly.pdbx_seq_one_letter_code
_entity_poly.pdbx_strand_id
1 'polypeptide(L)'
;MDKDSLGELVHDMNILTVIASDSYSQFVTDLQKDIKDNLYDRPTKATREYFFGKTVDTEEGPRTITDKEASDILFYLIKSDYIDNEFEVTDKYHKDLENNELLPVPEDLKEIQEGIHYLVQAIFDESALDKMIKNDHETKLTENELNDNFYKKEFQNLWNLINNKYSYKVKFDSEELVDKAIKYIDDNLKVSKLQYTISQGIQHEKLDEHSFDRLDSFEVLETKTQVLDHASISQVEYDLVGKISEETVLTRGTIVKILKGIEERTFQMFKDNPEEFITKVTKLINSQKATMVVDHISYNRTENKYDSSIFTAGSKNKNIKNALKTNKHIQDYVFVDGISEDSIESRFAKSIDKADEVVVYAKLPKGFAIPTPVGNYTPDWAIAFKEGAVKHIYFIAETKGSLDSMELRNIEKAKIDCAKSLFNNISTTNLRYDHVTDYHSLLNIVK
;
A
#
# COMPACT_ATOMS: atom_id res chain seq x y z
N MET A 1 10.66 13.26 8.66
CA MET A 1 10.63 14.66 9.17
C MET A 1 9.42 15.45 8.71
N ASP A 2 9.02 15.48 7.43
CA ASP A 2 7.71 16.05 7.04
C ASP A 2 6.58 15.01 6.98
N LYS A 3 6.86 13.80 6.48
CA LYS A 3 5.91 12.68 6.44
C LYS A 3 5.41 12.27 7.84
N ASP A 4 6.24 12.37 8.87
CA ASP A 4 5.86 12.02 10.25
C ASP A 4 4.88 13.04 10.86
N SER A 5 4.91 14.29 10.38
CA SER A 5 4.08 15.39 10.89
C SER A 5 2.82 15.61 10.05
N LEU A 6 2.91 15.43 8.72
CA LEU A 6 1.84 15.67 7.75
C LEU A 6 1.21 14.37 7.22
N GLY A 7 1.80 13.21 7.50
CA GLY A 7 1.40 11.95 6.90
C GLY A 7 1.52 11.99 5.37
N GLU A 8 0.56 11.38 4.68
CA GLU A 8 0.47 11.39 3.22
C GLU A 8 0.11 12.77 2.63
N LEU A 9 -0.31 13.76 3.43
CA LEU A 9 -0.55 15.15 2.96
C LEU A 9 0.75 15.86 2.56
N VAL A 10 1.91 15.29 2.89
CA VAL A 10 3.21 15.84 2.49
C VAL A 10 3.31 16.00 0.97
N HIS A 11 2.71 15.10 0.19
CA HIS A 11 2.74 15.16 -1.28
C HIS A 11 1.79 16.22 -1.86
N ASP A 12 0.75 16.61 -1.12
CA ASP A 12 -0.18 17.68 -1.49
C ASP A 12 0.35 19.07 -1.10
N MET A 13 1.24 19.14 -0.10
CA MET A 13 1.80 20.39 0.42
C MET A 13 3.17 20.73 -0.15
N ASN A 14 4.04 19.74 -0.33
CA ASN A 14 5.41 19.93 -0.82
C ASN A 14 5.46 19.87 -2.35
N ILE A 15 4.77 20.81 -3.00
CA ILE A 15 4.73 20.94 -4.45
C ILE A 15 5.68 22.05 -4.88
N LEU A 16 6.63 21.73 -5.78
CA LEU A 16 7.44 22.74 -6.45
C LEU A 16 6.68 23.29 -7.66
N THR A 17 6.13 24.49 -7.54
CA THR A 17 5.51 25.20 -8.68
C THR A 17 6.56 26.00 -9.44
N VAL A 18 6.76 25.68 -10.71
CA VAL A 18 7.63 26.43 -11.63
C VAL A 18 6.76 27.32 -12.52
N ILE A 19 6.90 28.64 -12.39
CA ILE A 19 6.23 29.62 -13.25
C ILE A 19 7.24 30.10 -14.29
N ALA A 20 6.92 29.95 -15.57
CA ALA A 20 7.84 30.34 -16.62
C ALA A 20 7.11 30.77 -17.92
N SER A 21 7.79 31.53 -18.78
CA SER A 21 7.25 31.98 -20.07
C SER A 21 7.12 30.80 -21.05
N ASP A 22 6.32 30.93 -22.12
CA ASP A 22 6.06 29.86 -23.11
C ASP A 22 7.35 29.14 -23.58
N SER A 23 8.46 29.86 -23.71
CA SER A 23 9.78 29.35 -24.09
C SER A 23 10.41 28.36 -23.09
N TYR A 24 9.96 28.34 -21.84
CA TYR A 24 10.52 27.54 -20.76
C TYR A 24 9.71 26.25 -20.53
N SER A 25 8.51 26.14 -21.09
CA SER A 25 7.77 24.86 -21.16
C SER A 25 8.60 23.81 -21.90
N GLN A 26 9.26 24.21 -22.98
CA GLN A 26 10.19 23.38 -23.71
C GLN A 26 11.40 22.99 -22.84
N PHE A 27 11.98 23.94 -22.10
CA PHE A 27 13.09 23.65 -21.17
C PHE A 27 12.70 22.67 -20.06
N VAL A 28 11.49 22.81 -19.48
CA VAL A 28 10.99 21.88 -18.46
C VAL A 28 10.74 20.50 -19.07
N THR A 29 10.17 20.44 -20.28
CA THR A 29 9.97 19.18 -21.02
C THR A 29 11.31 18.52 -21.34
N ASP A 30 12.30 19.29 -21.78
CA ASP A 30 13.64 18.82 -22.09
C ASP A 30 14.37 18.38 -20.82
N LEU A 31 14.23 19.09 -19.70
CA LEU A 31 14.78 18.68 -18.40
C LEU A 31 14.13 17.39 -17.89
N GLN A 32 12.83 17.23 -18.06
CA GLN A 32 12.10 15.99 -17.72
C GLN A 32 12.57 14.83 -18.60
N LYS A 33 12.74 15.08 -19.90
CA LYS A 33 13.30 14.12 -20.83
C LYS A 33 14.73 13.77 -20.45
N ASP A 34 15.57 14.74 -20.10
CA ASP A 34 16.93 14.51 -19.65
C ASP A 34 16.95 13.72 -18.33
N ILE A 35 16.04 14.01 -17.38
CA ILE A 35 15.90 13.21 -16.15
C ILE A 35 15.48 11.78 -16.51
N LYS A 36 14.54 11.59 -17.44
CA LYS A 36 14.10 10.28 -17.93
C LYS A 36 15.25 9.50 -18.59
N ASP A 37 15.98 10.15 -19.49
CA ASP A 37 17.10 9.60 -20.24
C ASP A 37 18.30 9.31 -19.31
N ASN A 38 18.50 10.11 -18.25
CA ASN A 38 19.59 9.93 -17.28
C ASN A 38 19.23 9.06 -16.06
N LEU A 39 17.95 8.71 -15.84
CA LEU A 39 17.54 7.84 -14.72
C LEU A 39 17.91 6.35 -14.90
N TYR A 40 18.53 5.98 -16.04
CA TYR A 40 19.27 4.74 -16.41
C TYR A 40 18.87 3.36 -15.83
N ASP A 41 18.85 2.37 -16.74
CA ASP A 41 18.81 0.90 -16.58
C ASP A 41 17.59 0.28 -15.88
N ARG A 42 16.45 0.97 -15.84
CA ARG A 42 15.20 0.28 -15.49
C ARG A 42 14.60 -0.38 -16.73
N PRO A 43 14.29 -1.68 -16.68
CA PRO A 43 13.58 -2.33 -17.76
C PRO A 43 12.19 -1.70 -17.87
N THR A 44 11.87 -1.20 -19.05
CA THR A 44 10.56 -0.64 -19.41
C THR A 44 9.66 -1.67 -20.08
N LYS A 45 10.23 -2.83 -20.44
CA LYS A 45 9.57 -3.86 -21.23
C LYS A 45 9.62 -5.22 -20.54
N ALA A 46 8.49 -5.90 -20.57
CA ALA A 46 8.32 -7.26 -20.10
C ALA A 46 8.76 -8.25 -21.18
N THR A 47 10.06 -8.37 -21.41
CA THR A 47 10.61 -9.32 -22.40
C THR A 47 10.95 -10.66 -21.78
N ARG A 48 11.10 -11.70 -22.61
CA ARG A 48 11.60 -13.01 -22.15
C ARG A 48 12.97 -12.88 -21.51
N GLU A 49 13.84 -12.07 -22.09
CA GLU A 49 15.19 -11.78 -21.60
C GLU A 49 15.18 -11.10 -20.23
N TYR A 50 14.15 -10.30 -19.93
CA TYR A 50 13.98 -9.67 -18.63
C TYR A 50 13.70 -10.69 -17.52
N PHE A 51 12.83 -11.68 -17.79
CA PHE A 51 12.46 -12.70 -16.80
C PHE A 51 13.50 -13.82 -16.68
N PHE A 52 14.15 -14.18 -17.78
CA PHE A 52 15.13 -15.27 -17.79
C PHE A 52 16.28 -15.01 -16.81
N GLY A 53 16.58 -16.01 -15.96
CA GLY A 53 17.69 -15.91 -15.01
C GLY A 53 17.41 -15.04 -13.78
N LYS A 54 16.21 -14.44 -13.64
CA LYS A 54 15.80 -13.76 -12.41
C LYS A 54 15.50 -14.78 -11.31
N THR A 55 15.83 -14.42 -10.08
CA THR A 55 15.52 -15.24 -8.90
C THR A 55 14.26 -14.70 -8.23
N VAL A 56 13.33 -15.60 -7.95
CA VAL A 56 12.08 -15.33 -7.24
C VAL A 56 12.02 -16.21 -6.00
N ASP A 57 11.48 -15.66 -4.91
CA ASP A 57 11.27 -16.43 -3.68
C ASP A 57 10.01 -17.29 -3.81
N THR A 58 10.11 -18.56 -3.45
CA THR A 58 9.00 -19.51 -3.33
C THR A 58 8.89 -20.01 -1.89
N GLU A 59 7.80 -20.71 -1.55
CA GLU A 59 7.65 -21.33 -0.22
C GLU A 59 8.81 -22.29 0.13
N GLU A 60 9.39 -22.95 -0.87
CA GLU A 60 10.51 -23.88 -0.73
C GLU A 60 11.89 -23.19 -0.79
N GLY A 61 11.95 -21.90 -1.12
CA GLY A 61 13.19 -21.11 -1.20
C GLY A 61 13.36 -20.34 -2.53
N PRO A 62 14.48 -19.63 -2.69
CA PRO A 62 14.76 -18.88 -3.91
C PRO A 62 14.98 -19.82 -5.11
N ARG A 63 14.26 -19.55 -6.21
CA ARG A 63 14.33 -20.31 -7.47
C ARG A 63 14.61 -19.36 -8.63
N THR A 64 15.47 -19.79 -9.55
CA THR A 64 15.75 -19.04 -10.77
C THR A 64 14.76 -19.40 -11.87
N ILE A 65 14.24 -18.39 -12.56
CA ILE A 65 13.32 -18.55 -13.70
C ILE A 65 14.09 -19.13 -14.88
N THR A 66 13.63 -20.28 -15.36
CA THR A 66 14.17 -20.96 -16.54
C THR A 66 13.70 -20.29 -17.83
N ASP A 67 14.38 -20.63 -18.93
CA ASP A 67 14.06 -20.09 -20.25
C ASP A 67 12.63 -20.41 -20.73
N LYS A 68 12.18 -21.62 -20.40
CA LYS A 68 10.81 -22.06 -20.68
C LYS A 68 9.81 -21.25 -19.86
N GLU A 69 10.04 -21.11 -18.55
CA GLU A 69 9.16 -20.32 -17.67
C GLU A 69 9.11 -18.84 -18.07
N ALA A 70 10.24 -18.25 -18.47
CA ALA A 70 10.27 -16.88 -18.98
C ALA A 70 9.39 -16.71 -20.24
N SER A 71 9.39 -17.71 -21.12
CA SER A 71 8.53 -17.74 -22.31
C SER A 71 7.05 -17.91 -21.93
N ASP A 72 6.76 -18.78 -20.96
CA ASP A 72 5.40 -19.04 -20.48
C ASP A 72 4.83 -17.82 -19.73
N ILE A 73 5.66 -17.09 -18.97
CA ILE A 73 5.31 -15.81 -18.32
C ILE A 73 4.95 -14.78 -19.39
N LEU A 74 5.81 -14.62 -20.40
CA LEU A 74 5.55 -13.68 -21.49
C LEU A 74 4.23 -14.01 -22.21
N PHE A 75 4.01 -15.29 -22.51
CA PHE A 75 2.78 -15.74 -23.15
C PHE A 75 1.54 -15.48 -22.29
N TYR A 76 1.63 -15.69 -20.97
CA TYR A 76 0.58 -15.36 -20.02
C TYR A 76 0.26 -13.86 -20.02
N LEU A 77 1.28 -13.00 -19.98
CA LEU A 77 1.09 -11.55 -19.97
C LEU A 77 0.43 -11.06 -21.27
N ILE A 78 0.86 -11.56 -22.44
CA ILE A 78 0.24 -11.24 -23.74
C ILE A 78 -1.21 -11.72 -23.77
N LYS A 79 -1.46 -12.98 -23.41
CA LYS A 79 -2.80 -13.57 -23.47
C LYS A 79 -3.79 -12.90 -22.52
N SER A 80 -3.29 -12.32 -21.43
CA SER A 80 -4.07 -11.58 -20.45
C SER A 80 -4.31 -10.12 -20.85
N ASP A 81 -3.72 -9.67 -21.96
CA ASP A 81 -3.61 -8.26 -22.37
C ASP A 81 -2.95 -7.37 -21.29
N TYR A 82 -2.07 -7.95 -20.47
CA TYR A 82 -1.30 -7.24 -19.44
C TYR A 82 -0.07 -6.53 -19.98
N ILE A 83 0.35 -6.93 -21.17
CA ILE A 83 1.35 -6.22 -21.96
C ILE A 83 0.81 -5.99 -23.36
N ASP A 84 1.26 -4.92 -24.01
CA ASP A 84 0.91 -4.63 -25.40
C ASP A 84 1.86 -5.29 -26.40
N ASN A 85 1.73 -4.94 -27.69
CA ASN A 85 2.56 -5.51 -28.75
C ASN A 85 4.02 -5.03 -28.67
N GLU A 86 4.25 -3.94 -27.94
CA GLU A 86 5.54 -3.31 -27.69
C GLU A 86 6.21 -3.84 -26.43
N PHE A 87 5.56 -4.78 -25.72
CA PHE A 87 5.92 -5.41 -24.45
C PHE A 87 5.88 -4.45 -23.25
N GLU A 88 5.13 -3.36 -23.34
CA GLU A 88 4.93 -2.41 -22.26
C GLU A 88 3.73 -2.84 -21.39
N VAL A 89 3.81 -2.58 -20.09
CA VAL A 89 2.75 -2.95 -19.14
C VAL A 89 1.53 -2.08 -19.37
N THR A 90 0.35 -2.70 -19.54
CA THR A 90 -0.88 -1.98 -19.89
C THR A 90 -1.61 -1.46 -18.66
N ASP A 91 -2.46 -0.44 -18.85
CA ASP A 91 -3.40 0.03 -17.82
C ASP A 91 -4.31 -1.09 -17.28
N LYS A 92 -4.58 -2.12 -18.09
CA LYS A 92 -5.36 -3.28 -17.68
C LYS A 92 -4.65 -4.05 -16.58
N TYR A 93 -3.33 -4.24 -16.67
CA TYR A 93 -2.55 -4.89 -15.62
C TYR A 93 -2.65 -4.12 -14.30
N HIS A 94 -2.45 -2.80 -14.35
CA HIS A 94 -2.53 -1.95 -13.16
C HIS A 94 -3.93 -1.97 -12.53
N LYS A 95 -4.97 -1.93 -13.36
CA LYS A 95 -6.37 -2.02 -12.92
C LYS A 95 -6.68 -3.37 -12.29
N ASP A 96 -6.29 -4.47 -12.92
CA ASP A 96 -6.56 -5.82 -12.41
C ASP A 96 -5.75 -6.09 -11.13
N LEU A 97 -4.50 -5.60 -11.05
CA LEU A 97 -3.68 -5.62 -9.84
C LEU A 97 -4.39 -4.86 -8.71
N GLU A 98 -4.70 -3.58 -8.91
CA GLU A 98 -5.36 -2.72 -7.92
C GLU A 98 -6.67 -3.32 -7.42
N ASN A 99 -7.43 -3.95 -8.31
CA ASN A 99 -8.73 -4.55 -8.01
C ASN A 99 -8.67 -5.97 -7.41
N ASN A 100 -7.48 -6.59 -7.26
CA ASN A 100 -7.32 -8.03 -6.99
C ASN A 100 -8.07 -8.93 -8.00
N GLU A 101 -8.14 -8.50 -9.26
CA GLU A 101 -8.80 -9.16 -10.38
C GLU A 101 -7.81 -9.80 -11.35
N LEU A 102 -6.53 -9.94 -10.95
CA LEU A 102 -5.49 -10.58 -11.77
C LEU A 102 -5.90 -11.99 -12.22
N LEU A 103 -5.73 -12.26 -13.50
CA LEU A 103 -6.01 -13.56 -14.09
C LEU A 103 -5.11 -14.63 -13.48
N PRO A 104 -5.60 -15.88 -13.35
CA PRO A 104 -4.79 -16.95 -12.80
C PRO A 104 -3.63 -17.29 -13.75
N VAL A 105 -2.43 -17.41 -13.20
CA VAL A 105 -1.28 -17.91 -13.96
C VAL A 105 -1.45 -19.40 -14.32
N PRO A 106 -0.82 -19.88 -15.41
CA PRO A 106 -0.74 -21.31 -15.72
C PRO A 106 -0.28 -22.16 -14.52
N GLU A 107 -0.75 -23.41 -14.42
CA GLU A 107 -0.41 -24.33 -13.31
C GLU A 107 1.10 -24.44 -13.08
N ASP A 108 1.88 -24.50 -14.16
CA ASP A 108 3.34 -24.60 -14.12
C ASP A 108 4.04 -23.36 -13.51
N LEU A 109 3.33 -22.22 -13.40
CA LEU A 109 3.84 -20.95 -12.89
C LEU A 109 3.24 -20.55 -11.53
N LYS A 110 2.32 -21.35 -10.97
CA LYS A 110 1.64 -21.01 -9.71
C LYS A 110 2.59 -20.82 -8.53
N GLU A 111 3.62 -21.66 -8.42
CA GLU A 111 4.61 -21.60 -7.34
C GLU A 111 5.40 -20.28 -7.32
N ILE A 112 5.53 -19.64 -8.49
CA ILE A 112 6.28 -18.38 -8.66
C ILE A 112 5.37 -17.18 -8.95
N GLN A 113 4.05 -17.32 -8.80
CA GLN A 113 3.07 -16.28 -9.16
C GLN A 113 3.36 -14.93 -8.49
N GLU A 114 3.60 -14.92 -7.18
CA GLU A 114 3.91 -13.69 -6.44
C GLU A 114 5.20 -13.04 -6.98
N GLY A 115 6.22 -13.85 -7.25
CA GLY A 115 7.48 -13.40 -7.84
C GLY A 115 7.33 -12.83 -9.24
N ILE A 116 6.47 -13.42 -10.08
CA ILE A 116 6.17 -12.90 -11.43
C ILE A 116 5.57 -11.50 -11.33
N HIS A 117 4.52 -11.33 -10.52
CA HIS A 117 3.85 -10.04 -10.38
C HIS A 117 4.73 -8.99 -9.70
N TYR A 118 5.63 -9.39 -8.81
CA TYR A 118 6.66 -8.51 -8.27
C TYR A 118 7.63 -8.01 -9.36
N LEU A 119 8.11 -8.92 -10.23
CA LEU A 119 8.96 -8.54 -11.36
C LEU A 119 8.23 -7.63 -12.35
N VAL A 120 6.97 -7.92 -12.69
CA VAL A 120 6.18 -7.04 -13.57
C VAL A 120 5.99 -5.65 -12.96
N GLN A 121 5.75 -5.55 -11.65
CA GLN A 121 5.66 -4.25 -10.96
C GLN A 121 7.01 -3.51 -10.88
N ALA A 122 8.12 -4.22 -10.97
CA ALA A 122 9.46 -3.63 -11.03
C ALA A 122 9.80 -3.10 -12.43
N ILE A 123 9.01 -3.43 -13.46
CA ILE A 123 9.10 -2.83 -14.79
C ILE A 123 8.64 -1.38 -14.68
N PHE A 124 9.47 -0.47 -15.16
CA PHE A 124 9.22 0.95 -15.03
C PHE A 124 8.07 1.37 -15.93
N ASP A 125 6.96 1.78 -15.30
CA ASP A 125 5.85 2.45 -15.97
C ASP A 125 6.20 3.92 -16.22
N GLU A 126 6.44 4.26 -17.49
CA GLU A 126 6.76 5.64 -17.88
C GLU A 126 5.59 6.60 -17.61
N SER A 127 4.34 6.11 -17.65
CA SER A 127 3.14 6.91 -17.37
C SER A 127 3.05 7.36 -15.91
N ALA A 128 3.79 6.71 -15.00
CA ALA A 128 3.86 7.11 -13.60
C ALA A 128 4.50 8.50 -13.43
N LEU A 129 5.47 8.86 -14.29
CA LEU A 129 6.07 10.20 -14.28
C LEU A 129 5.08 11.27 -14.76
N ASP A 130 4.27 10.96 -15.78
CA ASP A 130 3.24 11.87 -16.27
C ASP A 130 2.22 12.19 -15.18
N LYS A 131 1.92 11.25 -14.28
CA LYS A 131 1.03 11.45 -13.12
C LYS A 131 1.65 12.36 -12.04
N MET A 132 2.98 12.45 -11.96
CA MET A 132 3.70 13.32 -11.02
C MET A 132 3.74 14.78 -11.48
N ILE A 133 3.53 15.02 -12.78
CA ILE A 133 3.62 16.33 -13.40
C ILE A 133 2.19 16.82 -13.70
N LYS A 134 1.83 17.97 -13.15
CA LYS A 134 0.49 18.54 -13.36
C LYS A 134 0.61 19.94 -13.94
N ASN A 135 -0.15 20.21 -15.00
CA ASN A 135 -0.30 21.57 -15.48
C ASN A 135 -1.18 22.36 -14.50
N ASP A 136 -0.55 23.30 -13.78
CA ASP A 136 -1.21 24.06 -12.73
C ASP A 136 -2.21 25.12 -13.27
N HIS A 137 -2.23 25.35 -14.60
CA HIS A 137 -3.23 26.17 -15.29
C HIS A 137 -4.54 25.42 -15.59
N GLU A 138 -4.62 24.11 -15.34
CA GLU A 138 -5.87 23.38 -15.48
C GLU A 138 -6.95 23.89 -14.51
N THR A 139 -8.22 23.73 -14.89
CA THR A 139 -9.34 24.20 -14.07
C THR A 139 -9.39 23.45 -12.75
N LYS A 140 -8.85 24.09 -11.71
CA LYS A 140 -8.98 23.64 -10.33
C LYS A 140 -10.40 23.86 -9.85
N LEU A 141 -10.92 22.94 -9.05
CA LEU A 141 -12.09 23.23 -8.24
C LEU A 141 -11.70 24.34 -7.26
N THR A 142 -12.30 25.51 -7.42
CA THR A 142 -12.11 26.64 -6.51
C THR A 142 -12.63 26.29 -5.12
N GLU A 143 -13.82 25.69 -5.05
CA GLU A 143 -14.46 25.22 -3.80
C GLU A 143 -15.34 23.98 -4.07
N ASN A 144 -15.29 22.99 -3.17
CA ASN A 144 -16.20 21.84 -3.15
C ASN A 144 -16.90 21.83 -1.79
N GLU A 145 -17.82 22.78 -1.61
CA GLU A 145 -18.52 22.98 -0.34
C GLU A 145 -19.53 21.87 -0.06
N LEU A 146 -20.05 21.85 1.17
CA LEU A 146 -21.13 20.96 1.57
C LEU A 146 -22.42 21.41 0.88
N ASN A 147 -23.11 20.47 0.22
CA ASN A 147 -24.38 20.73 -0.46
C ASN A 147 -25.59 20.34 0.42
N ASP A 148 -26.80 20.46 -0.14
CA ASP A 148 -28.06 20.15 0.56
C ASP A 148 -28.13 18.73 1.13
N ASN A 149 -27.38 17.77 0.55
CA ASN A 149 -27.36 16.40 1.06
C ASN A 149 -26.75 16.32 2.46
N PHE A 150 -25.78 17.17 2.79
CA PHE A 150 -25.21 17.23 4.13
C PHE A 150 -26.28 17.54 5.18
N TYR A 151 -27.20 18.46 4.88
CA TYR A 151 -28.23 18.92 5.80
C TYR A 151 -29.44 17.98 5.90
N LYS A 152 -29.47 16.88 5.13
CA LYS A 152 -30.50 15.85 5.26
C LYS A 152 -30.51 15.24 6.66
N LYS A 153 -31.71 14.98 7.18
CA LYS A 153 -31.91 14.43 8.53
C LYS A 153 -31.16 13.10 8.72
N GLU A 154 -31.17 12.26 7.69
CA GLU A 154 -30.52 10.95 7.67
C GLU A 154 -29.01 11.09 7.85
N PHE A 155 -28.37 12.02 7.13
CA PHE A 155 -26.93 12.27 7.27
C PHE A 155 -26.60 12.92 8.60
N GLN A 156 -27.38 13.90 9.06
CA GLN A 156 -27.15 14.55 10.35
C GLN A 156 -27.24 13.58 11.52
N ASN A 157 -28.18 12.63 11.48
CA ASN A 157 -28.25 11.56 12.47
C ASN A 157 -27.03 10.65 12.42
N LEU A 158 -26.60 10.23 11.22
CA LEU A 158 -25.36 9.45 11.04
C LEU A 158 -24.15 10.19 11.59
N TRP A 159 -23.97 11.44 11.19
CA TRP A 159 -22.85 12.28 11.59
C TRP A 159 -22.78 12.45 13.11
N ASN A 160 -23.91 12.70 13.77
CA ASN A 160 -23.95 12.84 15.23
C ASN A 160 -23.55 11.55 15.99
N LEU A 161 -23.74 10.38 15.39
CA LEU A 161 -23.30 9.11 15.95
C LEU A 161 -21.79 8.94 15.80
N ILE A 162 -21.23 9.28 14.64
CA ILE A 162 -19.83 8.96 14.31
C ILE A 162 -18.83 10.10 14.58
N ASN A 163 -19.27 11.36 14.69
CA ASN A 163 -18.40 12.54 14.80
C ASN A 163 -17.68 12.70 16.15
N ASN A 164 -17.60 11.65 16.94
CA ASN A 164 -17.00 11.70 18.26
C ASN A 164 -15.53 11.29 18.19
N LYS A 165 -14.67 11.98 18.93
CA LYS A 165 -13.30 11.52 19.13
C LYS A 165 -13.27 10.50 20.26
N TYR A 166 -12.50 9.45 20.08
CA TYR A 166 -12.38 8.36 21.04
C TYR A 166 -10.98 8.32 21.63
N SER A 167 -10.88 7.83 22.85
CA SER A 167 -9.63 7.31 23.43
C SER A 167 -9.79 5.82 23.64
N TYR A 168 -8.72 5.06 23.50
CA TYR A 168 -8.75 3.62 23.75
C TYR A 168 -8.01 3.27 25.03
N LYS A 169 -8.41 2.17 25.64
CA LYS A 169 -7.68 1.48 26.69
C LYS A 169 -7.58 0.01 26.29
N VAL A 170 -6.35 -0.49 26.27
CA VAL A 170 -6.05 -1.89 25.96
C VAL A 170 -5.54 -2.55 27.22
N LYS A 171 -6.09 -3.73 27.54
CA LYS A 171 -5.47 -4.60 28.52
C LYS A 171 -4.41 -5.42 27.80
N PHE A 172 -3.15 -5.20 28.16
CA PHE A 172 -2.01 -5.80 27.46
C PHE A 172 -1.20 -6.64 28.44
N ASP A 173 -1.09 -7.95 28.18
CA ASP A 173 -0.16 -8.80 28.92
C ASP A 173 1.22 -8.75 28.23
N SER A 174 2.20 -8.23 28.97
CA SER A 174 3.54 -8.05 28.43
C SER A 174 4.31 -9.37 28.30
N GLU A 175 4.04 -10.34 29.16
CA GLU A 175 4.71 -11.65 29.09
C GLU A 175 4.14 -12.46 27.93
N GLU A 176 2.82 -12.40 27.72
CA GLU A 176 2.17 -13.04 26.57
C GLU A 176 2.71 -12.49 25.23
N LEU A 177 2.94 -11.17 25.12
CA LEU A 177 3.57 -10.58 23.93
C LEU A 177 4.97 -11.12 23.73
N VAL A 178 5.76 -11.18 24.80
CA VAL A 178 7.14 -11.67 24.73
C VAL A 178 7.15 -13.10 24.18
N ASP A 179 6.34 -13.99 24.76
CA ASP A 179 6.28 -15.40 24.36
C ASP A 179 5.80 -15.58 22.91
N LYS A 180 4.74 -14.87 22.52
CA LYS A 180 4.22 -14.91 21.14
C LYS A 180 5.20 -14.32 20.13
N ALA A 181 5.85 -13.20 20.48
CA ALA A 181 6.84 -12.56 19.62
C ALA A 181 8.06 -13.45 19.41
N ILE A 182 8.59 -14.07 20.47
CA ILE A 182 9.71 -15.02 20.39
C ILE A 182 9.39 -16.14 19.40
N LYS A 183 8.27 -16.84 19.63
CA LYS A 183 7.86 -17.94 18.77
C LYS A 183 7.69 -17.51 17.31
N TYR A 184 7.03 -16.37 17.09
CA TYR A 184 6.77 -15.88 15.75
C TYR A 184 8.05 -15.43 15.02
N ILE A 185 9.02 -14.86 15.76
CA ILE A 185 10.33 -14.51 15.21
C ILE A 185 11.10 -15.77 14.82
N ASP A 186 11.16 -16.78 15.69
CA ASP A 186 11.86 -18.03 15.39
C ASP A 186 11.25 -18.81 14.20
N ASP A 187 9.93 -18.77 14.06
CA ASP A 187 9.23 -19.47 12.97
C ASP A 187 9.36 -18.75 11.61
N ASN A 188 9.48 -17.42 11.58
CA ASN A 188 9.31 -16.62 10.35
C ASN A 188 10.51 -15.75 9.95
N LEU A 189 11.47 -15.52 10.84
CA LEU A 189 12.60 -14.66 10.52
C LEU A 189 13.52 -15.35 9.51
N LYS A 190 13.64 -14.73 8.34
CA LYS A 190 14.65 -15.07 7.34
C LYS A 190 15.45 -13.81 7.03
N VAL A 191 16.75 -13.88 7.17
CA VAL A 191 17.67 -12.77 6.85
C VAL A 191 18.60 -13.22 5.73
N SER A 192 18.73 -12.39 4.71
CA SER A 192 19.62 -12.68 3.58
C SER A 192 21.07 -12.48 4.01
N LYS A 193 21.95 -13.40 3.61
CA LYS A 193 23.39 -13.19 3.75
C LYS A 193 23.85 -12.20 2.70
N LEU A 194 24.76 -11.29 3.07
CA LEU A 194 25.42 -10.43 2.11
C LEU A 194 26.19 -11.29 1.10
N GLN A 195 25.93 -11.07 -0.18
CA GLN A 195 26.56 -11.78 -1.28
C GLN A 195 27.19 -10.77 -2.23
N TYR A 196 28.35 -11.12 -2.78
CA TYR A 196 28.91 -10.43 -3.92
C TYR A 196 29.13 -11.44 -5.05
N THR A 197 28.75 -11.02 -6.24
CA THR A 197 28.96 -11.81 -7.45
C THR A 197 30.12 -11.18 -8.20
N ILE A 198 31.24 -11.88 -8.29
CA ILE A 198 32.32 -11.50 -9.20
C ILE A 198 32.05 -12.22 -10.52
N SER A 199 31.83 -11.43 -11.56
CA SER A 199 31.80 -11.91 -12.95
C SER A 199 33.11 -11.53 -13.61
N GLN A 200 33.86 -12.52 -14.09
CA GLN A 200 35.00 -12.30 -14.96
C GLN A 200 34.60 -12.62 -16.38
N GLY A 201 34.87 -11.68 -17.29
CA GLY A 201 34.59 -11.85 -18.70
C GLY A 201 35.69 -11.34 -19.59
N ILE A 202 35.74 -11.86 -20.81
CA ILE A 202 36.59 -11.34 -21.88
C ILE A 202 35.72 -10.64 -22.91
N GLN A 203 36.21 -9.54 -23.44
CA GLN A 203 35.56 -8.85 -24.53
C GLN A 203 35.58 -9.73 -25.79
N HIS A 204 34.44 -9.87 -26.47
CA HIS A 204 34.36 -10.64 -27.70
C HIS A 204 35.32 -10.08 -28.76
N GLU A 205 36.01 -10.97 -29.51
CA GLU A 205 36.92 -10.56 -30.60
C GLU A 205 36.19 -9.86 -31.77
N LYS A 206 34.89 -10.13 -31.93
CA LYS A 206 34.01 -9.48 -32.91
C LYS A 206 32.86 -8.82 -32.17
N LEU A 207 32.79 -7.51 -32.32
CA LEU A 207 31.70 -6.69 -31.81
C LEU A 207 30.92 -6.15 -33.00
N ASP A 208 29.59 -6.25 -32.94
CA ASP A 208 28.69 -5.50 -33.82
C ASP A 208 28.36 -4.13 -33.22
N GLU A 209 27.79 -3.25 -34.04
CA GLU A 209 27.47 -1.85 -33.70
C GLU A 209 26.56 -1.72 -32.46
N HIS A 210 25.83 -2.79 -32.10
CA HIS A 210 24.86 -2.81 -31.01
C HIS A 210 25.29 -3.69 -29.82
N SER A 211 26.53 -4.23 -29.82
CA SER A 211 26.99 -5.18 -28.80
C SER A 211 27.16 -4.54 -27.42
N PHE A 212 27.54 -3.25 -27.39
CA PHE A 212 27.66 -2.48 -26.14
C PHE A 212 26.30 -2.12 -25.54
N ASP A 213 25.32 -1.81 -26.39
CA ASP A 213 23.96 -1.48 -25.95
C ASP A 213 23.25 -2.69 -25.32
N ARG A 214 23.58 -3.90 -25.78
CA ARG A 214 23.04 -5.16 -25.22
C ARG A 214 23.76 -5.67 -23.99
N LEU A 215 24.83 -5.00 -23.53
CA LEU A 215 25.73 -5.50 -22.49
C LEU A 215 26.32 -6.89 -22.79
N ASP A 216 26.35 -7.26 -24.08
CA ASP A 216 26.82 -8.55 -24.61
C ASP A 216 28.23 -8.41 -25.25
N SER A 217 28.91 -7.30 -24.98
CA SER A 217 30.29 -7.08 -25.42
C SER A 217 31.29 -7.98 -24.71
N PHE A 218 30.90 -8.59 -23.58
CA PHE A 218 31.75 -9.42 -22.74
C PHE A 218 31.15 -10.82 -22.57
N GLU A 219 31.91 -11.83 -22.94
CA GLU A 219 31.61 -13.22 -22.60
C GLU A 219 31.97 -13.45 -21.14
N VAL A 220 30.99 -13.73 -20.28
CA VAL A 220 31.25 -14.10 -18.89
C VAL A 220 31.81 -15.52 -18.86
N LEU A 221 33.11 -15.64 -18.67
CA LEU A 221 33.80 -16.94 -18.60
C LEU A 221 33.52 -17.67 -17.29
N GLU A 222 33.48 -16.91 -16.20
CA GLU A 222 33.32 -17.46 -14.86
C GLU A 222 32.54 -16.46 -14.00
N THR A 223 31.41 -16.90 -13.48
CA THR A 223 30.67 -16.21 -12.43
C THR A 223 30.89 -16.96 -11.13
N LYS A 224 31.41 -16.25 -10.13
CA LYS A 224 31.57 -16.80 -8.79
C LYS A 224 30.85 -15.91 -7.79
N THR A 225 29.66 -16.34 -7.39
CA THR A 225 28.96 -15.78 -6.23
C THR A 225 29.65 -16.29 -4.97
N GLN A 226 30.14 -15.37 -4.16
CA GLN A 226 30.70 -15.68 -2.86
C GLN A 226 29.82 -15.04 -1.79
N VAL A 227 29.42 -15.86 -0.83
CA VAL A 227 28.79 -15.40 0.39
C VAL A 227 29.87 -14.70 1.21
N LEU A 228 29.63 -13.46 1.62
CA LEU A 228 30.48 -12.79 2.59
C LEU A 228 30.27 -13.45 3.94
N ASP A 229 31.01 -14.51 4.22
CA ASP A 229 30.91 -15.19 5.52
C ASP A 229 31.26 -14.23 6.66
N HIS A 230 32.17 -13.28 6.42
CA HIS A 230 32.47 -12.14 7.28
C HIS A 230 32.66 -10.88 6.42
N ALA A 231 31.60 -10.09 6.19
CA ALA A 231 31.81 -8.68 5.91
C ALA A 231 32.60 -8.12 7.09
N SER A 232 33.79 -7.58 6.84
CA SER A 232 34.56 -6.85 7.85
C SER A 232 33.59 -6.04 8.68
N ILE A 233 33.42 -6.41 9.97
CA ILE A 233 32.44 -5.85 10.88
C ILE A 233 32.51 -4.34 10.69
N SER A 234 31.47 -3.76 10.11
CA SER A 234 31.35 -2.31 10.01
C SER A 234 31.70 -1.76 11.40
N GLN A 235 32.63 -0.81 11.50
CA GLN A 235 32.98 -0.21 12.79
C GLN A 235 31.80 0.57 13.42
N VAL A 236 30.67 0.61 12.72
CA VAL A 236 29.41 1.18 13.17
C VAL A 236 28.74 0.23 14.16
N GLU A 237 28.68 0.63 15.41
CA GLU A 237 27.88 -0.03 16.42
C GLU A 237 26.39 0.22 16.14
N TYR A 238 25.63 -0.86 15.97
CA TYR A 238 24.17 -0.78 15.82
C TYR A 238 23.51 -0.73 17.20
N ASP A 239 22.67 0.29 17.45
CA ASP A 239 21.76 0.27 18.61
C ASP A 239 20.56 -0.63 18.31
N LEU A 240 20.78 -1.95 18.30
CA LEU A 240 19.77 -2.97 18.04
C LEU A 240 18.53 -2.78 18.93
N VAL A 241 18.74 -2.57 20.22
CA VAL A 241 17.64 -2.42 21.19
C VAL A 241 16.93 -1.08 20.99
N GLY A 242 17.67 0.00 20.76
CA GLY A 242 17.11 1.33 20.57
C GLY A 242 16.27 1.42 19.31
N LYS A 243 16.77 0.90 18.18
CA LYS A 243 16.05 0.92 16.90
C LYS A 243 14.75 0.12 16.95
N ILE A 244 14.80 -1.11 17.45
CA ILE A 244 13.58 -1.91 17.62
C ILE A 244 12.63 -1.23 18.62
N SER A 245 13.13 -0.65 19.72
CA SER A 245 12.30 0.02 20.73
C SER A 245 11.59 1.27 20.17
N GLU A 246 12.29 2.08 19.37
CA GLU A 246 11.77 3.29 18.74
C GLU A 246 10.62 2.95 17.77
N GLU A 247 10.83 1.96 16.89
CA GLU A 247 9.86 1.60 15.86
C GLU A 247 8.68 0.75 16.38
N THR A 248 8.89 -0.02 17.45
CA THR A 248 7.81 -0.80 18.08
C THR A 248 7.06 -0.03 19.17
N VAL A 249 7.62 1.10 19.63
CA VAL A 249 7.12 1.89 20.78
C VAL A 249 7.01 1.02 22.05
N LEU A 250 7.90 0.03 22.19
CA LEU A 250 7.99 -0.83 23.38
C LEU A 250 9.17 -0.39 24.25
N THR A 251 9.13 -0.75 25.54
CA THR A 251 10.25 -0.45 26.44
C THR A 251 11.49 -1.26 26.05
N ARG A 252 12.69 -0.68 26.24
CA ARG A 252 13.96 -1.40 26.02
C ARG A 252 14.02 -2.71 26.82
N GLY A 253 13.44 -2.76 28.02
CA GLY A 253 13.37 -3.97 28.84
C GLY A 253 12.58 -5.10 28.19
N THR A 254 11.44 -4.79 27.56
CA THR A 254 10.64 -5.76 26.80
C THR A 254 11.40 -6.28 25.59
N ILE A 255 12.04 -5.39 24.83
CA ILE A 255 12.84 -5.78 23.66
C ILE A 255 14.01 -6.69 24.07
N VAL A 256 14.69 -6.38 25.17
CA VAL A 256 15.76 -7.25 25.70
C VAL A 256 15.22 -8.62 26.10
N LYS A 257 14.01 -8.72 26.68
CA LYS A 257 13.39 -10.01 26.98
C LYS A 257 13.13 -10.83 25.71
N ILE A 258 12.56 -10.20 24.68
CA ILE A 258 12.30 -10.85 23.38
C ILE A 258 13.62 -11.34 22.77
N LEU A 259 14.61 -10.46 22.60
CA LEU A 259 15.89 -10.81 21.98
C LEU A 259 16.70 -11.84 22.77
N LYS A 260 16.50 -11.95 24.09
CA LYS A 260 17.12 -13.02 24.90
C LYS A 260 16.37 -14.35 24.81
N GLY A 261 15.10 -14.32 24.46
CA GLY A 261 14.24 -15.49 24.40
C GLY A 261 14.22 -16.20 23.04
N ILE A 262 14.58 -15.49 21.96
CA ILE A 262 14.72 -16.12 20.63
C ILE A 262 15.84 -17.15 20.60
N GLU A 263 15.70 -18.13 19.72
CA GLU A 263 16.70 -19.19 19.57
C GLU A 263 18.06 -18.62 19.13
N GLU A 264 19.14 -19.24 19.60
CA GLU A 264 20.50 -18.78 19.27
C GLU A 264 20.72 -18.70 17.76
N ARG A 265 20.24 -19.71 17.00
CA ARG A 265 20.33 -19.74 15.53
C ARG A 265 19.64 -18.54 14.87
N THR A 266 18.50 -18.11 15.40
CA THR A 266 17.73 -16.98 14.89
C THR A 266 18.45 -15.68 15.21
N PHE A 267 18.98 -15.53 16.42
CA PHE A 267 19.77 -14.34 16.79
C PHE A 267 21.08 -14.23 16.00
N GLN A 268 21.73 -15.35 15.63
CA GLN A 268 22.95 -15.29 14.80
C GLN A 268 22.72 -14.63 13.43
N MET A 269 21.50 -14.65 12.90
CA MET A 269 21.16 -13.98 11.64
C MET A 269 21.40 -12.46 11.69
N PHE A 270 21.45 -11.85 12.87
CA PHE A 270 21.83 -10.45 13.02
C PHE A 270 23.23 -10.17 12.47
N LYS A 271 24.16 -11.14 12.55
CA LYS A 271 25.52 -11.00 12.01
C LYS A 271 25.56 -11.09 10.49
N ASP A 272 24.59 -11.76 9.89
CA ASP A 272 24.51 -11.94 8.44
C ASP A 272 24.10 -10.64 7.74
N ASN A 273 23.06 -9.95 8.27
CA ASN A 273 22.63 -8.63 7.82
C ASN A 273 21.91 -7.86 8.96
N PRO A 274 22.61 -6.97 9.68
CA PRO A 274 22.07 -6.24 10.83
C PRO A 274 20.83 -5.38 10.52
N GLU A 275 20.83 -4.67 9.39
CA GLU A 275 19.75 -3.74 9.02
C GLU A 275 18.47 -4.48 8.65
N GLU A 276 18.61 -5.55 7.86
CA GLU A 276 17.48 -6.40 7.50
C GLU A 276 16.93 -7.12 8.74
N PHE A 277 17.80 -7.62 9.61
CA PHE A 277 17.39 -8.22 10.89
C PHE A 277 16.57 -7.24 11.72
N ILE A 278 17.07 -6.02 11.96
CA ILE A 278 16.36 -4.98 12.74
C ILE A 278 14.99 -4.72 12.13
N THR A 279 14.95 -4.47 10.82
CA THR A 279 13.73 -4.13 10.10
C THR A 279 12.70 -5.26 10.19
N LYS A 280 13.11 -6.51 9.92
CA LYS A 280 12.21 -7.67 9.94
C LYS A 280 11.73 -7.98 11.37
N VAL A 281 12.61 -7.97 12.36
CA VAL A 281 12.23 -8.20 13.76
C VAL A 281 11.25 -7.13 14.24
N THR A 282 11.47 -5.84 13.95
CA THR A 282 10.51 -4.77 14.23
C THR A 282 9.13 -5.12 13.65
N LYS A 283 9.07 -5.50 12.37
CA LYS A 283 7.82 -5.82 11.68
C LYS A 283 7.10 -7.01 12.31
N LEU A 284 7.82 -8.09 12.62
CA LEU A 284 7.28 -9.28 13.26
C LEU A 284 6.70 -8.97 14.65
N ILE A 285 7.41 -8.17 15.46
CA ILE A 285 6.92 -7.72 16.79
C ILE A 285 5.66 -6.88 16.64
N ASN A 286 5.63 -5.93 15.71
CA ASN A 286 4.47 -5.08 15.47
C ASN A 286 3.25 -5.89 14.98
N SER A 287 3.45 -6.93 14.17
CA SER A 287 2.39 -7.87 13.75
C SER A 287 1.78 -8.62 14.95
N GLN A 288 2.60 -9.12 15.86
CA GLN A 288 2.11 -9.79 17.08
C GLN A 288 1.40 -8.82 18.03
N LYS A 289 1.95 -7.62 18.20
CA LYS A 289 1.32 -6.53 18.95
C LYS A 289 -0.06 -6.19 18.38
N ALA A 290 -0.19 -6.12 17.05
CA ALA A 290 -1.45 -5.85 16.37
C ALA A 290 -2.51 -6.92 16.68
N THR A 291 -2.12 -8.19 16.64
CA THR A 291 -3.02 -9.32 16.88
C THR A 291 -3.54 -9.34 18.32
N MET A 292 -2.68 -9.10 19.32
CA MET A 292 -3.08 -9.12 20.73
C MET A 292 -3.97 -7.94 21.14
N VAL A 293 -3.88 -6.83 20.41
CA VAL A 293 -4.59 -5.59 20.72
C VAL A 293 -6.09 -5.69 20.44
N VAL A 294 -6.46 -6.32 19.33
CA VAL A 294 -7.86 -6.35 18.85
C VAL A 294 -8.80 -6.99 19.87
N ASP A 295 -8.36 -8.06 20.52
CA ASP A 295 -9.18 -8.86 21.43
C ASP A 295 -9.48 -8.15 22.77
N HIS A 296 -8.71 -7.13 23.13
CA HIS A 296 -8.73 -6.50 24.46
C HIS A 296 -8.80 -4.97 24.43
N ILE A 297 -9.17 -4.40 23.28
CA ILE A 297 -9.38 -2.96 23.13
C ILE A 297 -10.77 -2.54 23.62
N SER A 298 -10.81 -1.47 24.40
CA SER A 298 -12.03 -0.79 24.81
C SER A 298 -11.94 0.68 24.44
N TYR A 299 -13.03 1.24 23.92
CA TYR A 299 -13.09 2.63 23.49
C TYR A 299 -13.96 3.45 24.42
N ASN A 300 -13.50 4.65 24.74
CA ASN A 300 -14.22 5.63 25.54
C ASN A 300 -14.40 6.91 24.72
N ARG A 301 -15.62 7.44 24.73
CA ARG A 301 -15.94 8.71 24.06
C ARG A 301 -15.29 9.86 24.81
N THR A 302 -14.63 10.76 24.08
CA THR A 302 -14.11 12.02 24.62
C THR A 302 -15.14 13.14 24.48
N GLU A 303 -14.90 14.28 25.13
CA GLU A 303 -15.73 15.48 24.98
C GLU A 303 -15.56 16.14 23.60
N ASN A 304 -14.47 15.82 22.90
CA ASN A 304 -14.15 16.41 21.61
C ASN A 304 -14.93 15.74 20.47
N LYS A 305 -15.34 16.55 19.50
CA LYS A 305 -16.00 16.10 18.28
C LYS A 305 -15.27 16.60 17.04
N TYR A 306 -15.49 15.92 15.93
CA TYR A 306 -15.12 16.43 14.61
C TYR A 306 -16.13 17.48 14.17
N ASP A 307 -15.59 18.59 13.68
CA ASP A 307 -16.38 19.63 13.03
C ASP A 307 -16.65 19.28 11.57
N SER A 308 -17.74 19.79 10.99
CA SER A 308 -18.09 19.54 9.59
C SER A 308 -17.09 20.12 8.60
N SER A 309 -16.28 21.11 9.01
CA SER A 309 -15.16 21.64 8.22
C SER A 309 -14.11 20.58 7.84
N ILE A 310 -14.12 19.40 8.49
CA ILE A 310 -13.23 18.29 8.14
C ILE A 310 -13.39 17.83 6.68
N PHE A 311 -14.60 17.91 6.12
CA PHE A 311 -14.88 17.52 4.74
C PHE A 311 -14.36 18.53 3.70
N THR A 312 -14.20 19.80 4.10
CA THR A 312 -13.76 20.88 3.21
C THR A 312 -12.28 21.24 3.38
N ALA A 313 -11.64 20.84 4.49
CA ALA A 313 -10.27 21.20 4.85
C ALA A 313 -9.19 20.79 3.82
N GLY A 314 -9.39 19.68 3.10
CA GLY A 314 -8.43 19.16 2.10
C GLY A 314 -8.88 19.23 0.65
N SER A 315 -9.98 19.95 0.36
CA SER A 315 -10.60 19.97 -0.98
C SER A 315 -10.09 21.11 -1.87
N LYS A 316 -9.23 21.99 -1.35
CA LYS A 316 -8.68 23.13 -2.11
C LYS A 316 -7.58 22.67 -3.05
N ASN A 317 -7.56 23.21 -4.28
CA ASN A 317 -6.55 22.95 -5.33
C ASN A 317 -6.53 21.54 -5.94
N LYS A 318 -7.59 20.74 -5.76
CA LYS A 318 -7.70 19.45 -6.46
C LYS A 318 -8.22 19.64 -7.89
N ASN A 319 -7.68 18.86 -8.81
CA ASN A 319 -8.05 18.89 -10.23
C ASN A 319 -9.44 18.27 -10.42
N ILE A 320 -10.33 18.99 -11.12
CA ILE A 320 -11.70 18.53 -11.38
C ILE A 320 -11.76 17.25 -12.23
N LYS A 321 -10.73 16.98 -13.05
CA LYS A 321 -10.66 15.77 -13.87
C LYS A 321 -10.66 14.48 -13.04
N ASN A 322 -10.14 14.54 -11.82
CA ASN A 322 -10.03 13.39 -10.91
C ASN A 322 -11.23 13.30 -9.95
N ALA A 323 -12.28 14.09 -10.18
CA ALA A 323 -13.47 14.13 -9.36
C ALA A 323 -14.66 13.47 -10.06
N LEU A 324 -15.36 12.61 -9.32
CA LEU A 324 -16.62 12.04 -9.75
C LEU A 324 -17.75 13.00 -9.37
N LYS A 325 -18.51 13.47 -10.36
CA LYS A 325 -19.75 14.21 -10.11
C LYS A 325 -20.84 13.26 -9.64
N THR A 326 -21.45 13.56 -8.49
CA THR A 326 -22.40 12.68 -7.80
C THR A 326 -23.64 13.46 -7.35
N ASN A 327 -24.74 12.75 -7.08
CA ASN A 327 -26.03 13.36 -6.77
C ASN A 327 -26.46 13.18 -5.31
N LYS A 328 -25.99 12.10 -4.66
CA LYS A 328 -26.35 11.73 -3.27
C LYS A 328 -25.21 11.97 -2.28
N HIS A 329 -24.02 12.34 -2.75
CA HIS A 329 -22.91 12.69 -1.87
C HIS A 329 -23.13 14.06 -1.20
N ILE A 330 -22.54 14.26 -0.02
CA ILE A 330 -22.59 15.52 0.75
C ILE A 330 -21.85 16.70 0.10
N GLN A 331 -21.12 16.45 -0.97
CA GLN A 331 -20.43 17.43 -1.82
C GLN A 331 -20.69 17.04 -3.27
N ASP A 332 -20.68 18.00 -4.19
CA ASP A 332 -21.02 17.74 -5.60
C ASP A 332 -19.99 16.83 -6.30
N TYR A 333 -18.74 16.88 -5.82
CA TYR A 333 -17.62 16.14 -6.35
C TYR A 333 -17.00 15.22 -5.29
N VAL A 334 -16.78 13.96 -5.64
CA VAL A 334 -16.09 12.95 -4.83
C VAL A 334 -14.71 12.68 -5.41
N PHE A 335 -13.68 12.78 -4.58
CA PHE A 335 -12.33 12.36 -4.94
C PHE A 335 -12.10 10.95 -4.41
N VAL A 336 -11.89 10.00 -5.31
CA VAL A 336 -11.57 8.61 -4.97
C VAL A 336 -10.06 8.41 -5.02
N ASP A 337 -9.57 7.52 -4.18
CA ASP A 337 -8.20 7.04 -4.21
C ASP A 337 -8.09 5.94 -5.28
N GLY A 338 -7.03 5.99 -6.08
CA GLY A 338 -6.72 4.99 -7.09
C GLY A 338 -6.06 5.57 -8.34
N ILE A 339 -5.32 4.72 -9.06
CA ILE A 339 -4.54 5.13 -10.24
C ILE A 339 -5.44 5.17 -11.48
N SER A 340 -6.50 4.35 -11.49
CA SER A 340 -7.42 4.20 -12.62
C SER A 340 -8.78 4.89 -12.38
N GLU A 341 -9.41 5.38 -13.47
CA GLU A 341 -10.79 5.93 -13.41
C GLU A 341 -11.85 4.89 -12.96
N ASP A 342 -11.48 3.60 -12.95
CA ASP A 342 -12.30 2.45 -12.57
C ASP A 342 -11.73 1.69 -11.36
N SER A 343 -11.06 2.41 -10.44
CA SER A 343 -10.66 1.86 -9.15
C SER A 343 -11.86 1.30 -8.37
N ILE A 344 -11.60 0.44 -7.38
CA ILE A 344 -12.65 -0.11 -6.49
C ILE A 344 -13.49 1.01 -5.89
N GLU A 345 -12.86 2.06 -5.39
CA GLU A 345 -13.56 3.21 -4.83
C GLU A 345 -14.41 3.95 -5.85
N SER A 346 -13.91 4.13 -7.08
CA SER A 346 -14.67 4.75 -8.17
C SER A 346 -15.93 3.94 -8.50
N ARG A 347 -15.79 2.61 -8.66
CA ARG A 347 -16.91 1.70 -8.92
C ARG A 347 -17.91 1.70 -7.76
N PHE A 348 -17.42 1.72 -6.53
CA PHE A 348 -18.23 1.76 -5.33
C PHE A 348 -19.03 3.07 -5.24
N ALA A 349 -18.38 4.23 -5.40
CA ALA A 349 -19.00 5.55 -5.41
C ALA A 349 -20.09 5.67 -6.49
N LYS A 350 -19.79 5.24 -7.73
CA LYS A 350 -20.75 5.20 -8.84
C LYS A 350 -21.97 4.32 -8.52
N SER A 351 -21.77 3.22 -7.81
CA SER A 351 -22.84 2.27 -7.47
C SER A 351 -23.76 2.81 -6.38
N ILE A 352 -23.20 3.35 -5.29
CA ILE A 352 -23.99 3.90 -4.17
C ILE A 352 -24.73 5.19 -4.55
N ASP A 353 -24.19 5.98 -5.48
CA ASP A 353 -24.89 7.16 -6.01
C ASP A 353 -26.15 6.77 -6.81
N LYS A 354 -26.10 5.63 -7.51
CA LYS A 354 -27.24 5.11 -8.30
C LYS A 354 -28.23 4.27 -7.48
N ALA A 355 -27.83 3.75 -6.34
CA ALA A 355 -28.63 2.87 -5.49
C ALA A 355 -29.88 3.54 -4.90
N ASP A 356 -31.07 2.97 -5.12
CA ASP A 356 -32.31 3.53 -4.59
C ASP A 356 -32.42 3.43 -3.08
N GLU A 357 -31.82 2.42 -2.46
CA GLU A 357 -31.82 2.22 -1.01
C GLU A 357 -30.98 3.27 -0.28
N VAL A 358 -30.06 3.96 -0.96
CA VAL A 358 -29.17 4.98 -0.39
C VAL A 358 -29.82 6.36 -0.46
N VAL A 359 -29.86 7.08 0.67
CA VAL A 359 -30.38 8.45 0.76
C VAL A 359 -29.28 9.49 0.57
N VAL A 360 -28.13 9.24 1.20
CA VAL A 360 -26.98 10.13 1.27
C VAL A 360 -25.74 9.40 1.76
N TYR A 361 -24.57 9.79 1.28
CA TYR A 361 -23.29 9.25 1.72
C TYR A 361 -22.17 10.30 1.73
N ALA A 362 -21.08 10.00 2.41
CA ALA A 362 -19.87 10.81 2.48
C ALA A 362 -18.61 9.94 2.37
N LYS A 363 -17.59 10.40 1.63
CA LYS A 363 -16.22 9.90 1.80
C LYS A 363 -15.62 10.58 3.03
N LEU A 364 -15.14 9.79 3.98
CA LEU A 364 -14.52 10.32 5.19
C LEU A 364 -13.09 10.80 4.88
N PRO A 365 -12.74 12.04 5.23
CA PRO A 365 -11.43 12.60 4.93
C PRO A 365 -10.36 11.97 5.82
N LYS A 366 -9.11 11.90 5.34
CA LYS A 366 -7.96 11.34 6.07
C LYS A 366 -7.78 11.88 7.50
N GLY A 367 -8.24 13.10 7.78
CA GLY A 367 -8.25 13.69 9.14
C GLY A 367 -9.23 13.05 10.13
N PHE A 368 -10.17 12.24 9.68
CA PHE A 368 -11.10 11.48 10.52
C PHE A 368 -10.41 10.24 11.12
N ALA A 369 -9.60 10.47 12.15
CA ALA A 369 -8.73 9.45 12.71
C ALA A 369 -9.33 8.69 13.91
N ILE A 370 -9.55 7.39 13.75
CA ILE A 370 -9.81 6.46 14.86
C ILE A 370 -8.46 6.01 15.43
N PRO A 371 -8.17 6.30 16.71
CA PRO A 371 -6.90 5.88 17.29
C PRO A 371 -6.90 4.37 17.49
N THR A 372 -5.84 3.72 17.02
CA THR A 372 -5.55 2.32 17.32
C THR A 372 -4.12 2.19 17.87
N PRO A 373 -3.80 1.13 18.62
CA PRO A 373 -2.45 0.87 19.11
C PRO A 373 -1.38 0.63 18.03
N VAL A 374 -1.81 0.39 16.79
CA VAL A 374 -0.94 0.17 15.62
C VAL A 374 -1.03 1.31 14.61
N GLY A 375 -1.44 2.49 15.07
CA GLY A 375 -1.55 3.72 14.29
C GLY A 375 -3.00 4.13 14.02
N ASN A 376 -3.19 5.37 13.58
CA ASN A 376 -4.53 5.85 13.27
C ASN A 376 -5.12 5.12 12.06
N TYR A 377 -6.44 4.99 12.07
CA TYR A 377 -7.22 4.39 11.00
C TYR A 377 -8.37 5.30 10.62
N THR A 378 -8.64 5.43 9.32
CA THR A 378 -9.71 6.26 8.78
C THR A 378 -10.54 5.36 7.87
N PRO A 379 -11.81 5.07 8.21
CA PRO A 379 -12.70 4.36 7.29
C PRO A 379 -12.95 5.18 6.03
N ASP A 380 -13.27 4.54 4.91
CA ASP A 380 -13.47 5.25 3.64
C ASP A 380 -14.83 5.96 3.53
N TRP A 381 -15.92 5.30 3.92
CA TRP A 381 -17.28 5.80 3.63
C TRP A 381 -18.21 5.81 4.83
N ALA A 382 -19.12 6.79 4.86
CA ALA A 382 -20.27 6.84 5.76
C ALA A 382 -21.56 6.93 4.93
N ILE A 383 -22.46 5.96 5.10
CA ILE A 383 -23.63 5.75 4.24
C ILE A 383 -24.91 5.73 5.08
N ALA A 384 -25.92 6.49 4.66
CA ALA A 384 -27.26 6.49 5.25
C ALA A 384 -28.28 5.90 4.26
N PHE A 385 -28.99 4.86 4.70
CA PHE A 385 -30.01 4.16 3.91
C PHE A 385 -31.42 4.64 4.23
N LYS A 386 -32.36 4.35 3.32
CA LYS A 386 -33.80 4.59 3.52
C LYS A 386 -34.32 3.74 4.68
N GLU A 387 -35.07 4.37 5.58
CA GLU A 387 -35.72 3.68 6.69
C GLU A 387 -36.68 2.61 6.16
N GLY A 388 -36.58 1.38 6.69
CA GLY A 388 -37.39 0.24 6.26
C GLY A 388 -36.90 -0.49 5.00
N ALA A 389 -35.90 0.02 4.28
CA ALA A 389 -35.30 -0.67 3.13
C ALA A 389 -34.25 -1.71 3.53
N VAL A 390 -33.65 -1.55 4.72
CA VAL A 390 -32.54 -2.37 5.24
C VAL A 390 -32.65 -2.50 6.76
N LYS A 391 -31.99 -3.50 7.33
CA LYS A 391 -31.93 -3.78 8.78
C LYS A 391 -31.11 -2.74 9.54
N HIS A 392 -30.07 -2.18 8.93
CA HIS A 392 -29.20 -1.17 9.52
C HIS A 392 -29.25 0.13 8.71
N ILE A 393 -29.70 1.22 9.34
CA ILE A 393 -29.93 2.52 8.68
C ILE A 393 -28.61 3.24 8.35
N TYR A 394 -27.54 2.94 9.11
CA TYR A 394 -26.25 3.58 9.00
C TYR A 394 -25.12 2.56 8.83
N PHE A 395 -24.24 2.81 7.87
CA PHE A 395 -23.12 1.93 7.57
C PHE A 395 -21.82 2.71 7.39
N ILE A 396 -20.74 2.20 7.99
CA ILE A 396 -19.37 2.64 7.71
C ILE A 396 -18.67 1.53 6.92
N ALA A 397 -18.16 1.88 5.74
CA ALA A 397 -17.54 0.94 4.81
C ALA A 397 -16.05 1.24 4.61
N GLU A 398 -15.26 0.18 4.53
CA GLU A 398 -13.89 0.18 4.00
C GLU A 398 -13.91 -0.47 2.62
N THR A 399 -13.25 0.16 1.65
CA THR A 399 -13.05 -0.33 0.28
C THR A 399 -11.58 -0.64 0.06
N LYS A 400 -11.20 -1.91 -0.09
CA LYS A 400 -9.79 -2.33 -0.21
C LYS A 400 -9.37 -2.71 -1.62
N GLY A 401 -8.27 -2.12 -2.10
CA GLY A 401 -7.45 -2.61 -3.22
C GLY A 401 -6.41 -3.67 -2.82
N SER A 402 -5.54 -4.07 -3.74
CA SER A 402 -4.48 -5.06 -3.46
C SER A 402 -3.52 -4.58 -2.38
N LEU A 403 -3.28 -5.45 -1.40
CA LEU A 403 -2.33 -5.20 -0.32
C LEU A 403 -1.01 -5.90 -0.63
N ASP A 404 0.06 -5.13 -0.72
CA ASP A 404 1.42 -5.67 -0.81
C ASP A 404 1.80 -6.39 0.48
N SER A 405 2.36 -7.59 0.36
CA SER A 405 2.90 -8.44 1.44
C SER A 405 1.90 -8.99 2.49
N MET A 406 2.25 -10.14 3.08
CA MET A 406 1.47 -10.79 4.15
C MET A 406 1.48 -10.00 5.48
N GLU A 407 2.50 -9.17 5.71
CA GLU A 407 2.67 -8.43 6.97
C GLU A 407 1.83 -7.15 7.03
N LEU A 408 1.76 -6.39 5.93
CA LEU A 408 0.87 -5.22 5.84
C LEU A 408 -0.59 -5.62 6.02
N ARG A 409 -0.97 -6.80 5.49
CA ARG A 409 -2.30 -7.41 5.69
C ARG A 409 -2.67 -7.56 7.17
N ASN A 410 -1.73 -7.96 8.05
CA ASN A 410 -2.04 -8.18 9.47
C ASN A 410 -2.26 -6.87 10.24
N ILE A 411 -1.42 -5.87 10.03
CA ILE A 411 -1.55 -4.57 10.70
C ILE A 411 -2.83 -3.86 10.25
N GLU A 412 -3.11 -3.92 8.96
CA GLU A 412 -4.30 -3.31 8.37
C GLU A 412 -5.59 -4.03 8.78
N LYS A 413 -5.56 -5.36 8.80
CA LYS A 413 -6.65 -6.15 9.37
C LYS A 413 -6.90 -5.77 10.84
N ALA A 414 -5.85 -5.62 11.65
CA ALA A 414 -6.01 -5.20 13.05
C ALA A 414 -6.64 -3.80 13.17
N LYS A 415 -6.30 -2.86 12.28
CA LYS A 415 -6.94 -1.53 12.23
C LYS A 415 -8.43 -1.63 11.89
N ILE A 416 -8.78 -2.44 10.88
CA ILE A 416 -10.17 -2.72 10.48
C ILE A 416 -10.93 -3.36 11.64
N ASP A 417 -10.36 -4.36 12.30
CA ASP A 417 -11.00 -5.06 13.41
C ASP A 417 -11.18 -4.14 14.63
N CYS A 418 -10.24 -3.23 14.89
CA CYS A 418 -10.39 -2.19 15.92
C CYS A 418 -11.56 -1.25 15.62
N ALA A 419 -11.71 -0.79 14.37
CA ALA A 419 -12.84 0.05 13.96
C ALA A 419 -14.17 -0.70 14.04
N LYS A 420 -14.17 -1.98 13.66
CA LYS A 420 -15.30 -2.89 13.82
C LYS A 420 -15.72 -3.01 15.28
N SER A 421 -14.76 -3.23 16.17
CA SER A 421 -15.01 -3.26 17.62
C SER A 421 -15.57 -1.93 18.13
N LEU A 422 -15.01 -0.79 17.72
CA LEU A 422 -15.49 0.54 18.12
C LEU A 422 -16.95 0.76 17.71
N PHE A 423 -17.26 0.69 16.41
CA PHE A 423 -18.57 1.08 15.91
C PHE A 423 -19.66 0.06 16.26
N ASN A 424 -19.33 -1.24 16.32
CA ASN A 424 -20.30 -2.27 16.69
C ASN A 424 -20.57 -2.31 18.20
N ASN A 425 -19.63 -1.90 19.06
CA ASN A 425 -19.88 -1.75 20.50
C ASN A 425 -20.70 -0.48 20.83
N ILE A 426 -20.56 0.58 20.02
CA ILE A 426 -21.35 1.81 20.14
C ILE A 426 -22.72 1.67 19.47
N SER A 427 -22.89 0.63 18.65
CA SER A 427 -24.11 0.33 17.90
C SER A 427 -25.34 0.32 18.83
N THR A 428 -26.10 1.40 18.76
CA THR A 428 -27.55 1.27 18.82
C THR A 428 -27.97 0.51 17.57
N THR A 429 -29.07 -0.24 17.60
CA THR A 429 -29.55 -1.22 16.60
C THR A 429 -29.44 -0.83 15.11
N ASN A 430 -29.19 0.44 14.81
CA ASN A 430 -29.19 1.07 13.50
C ASN A 430 -27.81 1.40 12.90
N LEU A 431 -26.68 1.30 13.63
CA LEU A 431 -25.32 1.57 13.09
C LEU A 431 -24.50 0.29 12.97
N ARG A 432 -23.86 0.07 11.82
CA ARG A 432 -22.96 -1.06 11.60
C ARG A 432 -21.68 -0.64 10.88
N TYR A 433 -20.57 -1.25 11.25
CA TYR A 433 -19.32 -1.19 10.49
C TYR A 433 -19.00 -2.58 9.94
N ASP A 434 -18.63 -2.65 8.66
CA ASP A 434 -18.04 -3.85 8.08
C ASP A 434 -17.14 -3.50 6.88
N HIS A 435 -16.26 -4.43 6.55
CA HIS A 435 -15.43 -4.36 5.36
C HIS A 435 -16.22 -4.84 4.13
N VAL A 436 -16.14 -4.13 3.01
CA VAL A 436 -16.85 -4.47 1.77
C VAL A 436 -15.94 -4.34 0.55
N THR A 437 -16.07 -5.28 -0.38
CA THR A 437 -15.33 -5.22 -1.66
C THR A 437 -16.08 -4.43 -2.73
N ASP A 438 -17.41 -4.38 -2.61
CA ASP A 438 -18.31 -3.80 -3.61
C ASP A 438 -19.70 -3.51 -2.99
N TYR A 439 -20.58 -2.89 -3.78
CA TYR A 439 -21.93 -2.53 -3.36
C TYR A 439 -22.85 -3.74 -3.08
N HIS A 440 -22.68 -4.86 -3.78
CA HIS A 440 -23.48 -6.05 -3.55
C HIS A 440 -23.11 -6.70 -2.20
N SER A 441 -21.82 -6.76 -1.90
CA SER A 441 -21.30 -7.18 -0.59
C SER A 441 -21.84 -6.30 0.53
N LEU A 442 -21.94 -4.98 0.32
CA LEU A 442 -22.60 -4.07 1.25
C LEU A 442 -24.08 -4.43 1.47
N LEU A 443 -24.85 -4.64 0.39
CA LEU A 443 -26.27 -4.98 0.46
C LEU A 443 -26.54 -6.27 1.25
N ASN A 444 -25.69 -7.29 1.10
CA ASN A 444 -25.79 -8.54 1.84
C ASN A 444 -25.60 -8.39 3.35
N ILE A 445 -24.91 -7.33 3.78
CA ILE A 445 -24.64 -7.06 5.20
C ILE A 445 -25.74 -6.22 5.83
N VAL A 446 -26.35 -5.32 5.06
CA VAL A 446 -27.39 -4.40 5.54
C VAL A 446 -28.82 -4.93 5.40
N LYS A 447 -29.08 -5.86 4.48
CA LYS A 447 -30.35 -6.62 4.42
C LYS A 447 -30.35 -7.74 5.45
#